data_AF-A0A959ST18-F1
#
_entry.id   AF-A0A959ST18-F1
#
_cell.length_a   1.000
_cell.length_b   1.000
_cell.length_c   1.000
_cell.angle_alpha   90.00
_cell.angle_beta   90.00
_cell.angle_gamma   90.00
#
_symmetry.space_group_name_H-M   'P 1'
#
loop_
_entity.id
_entity.type
_entity.pdbx_description
1 polymer ?
#
loop_
_entity_poly.entity_id
_entity_poly.type
_entity_poly.pdbx_seq_one_letter_code
_entity_poly.pdbx_strand_id
1 'polypeptide(L)'
;MAAAQSPKGGIIEVNDLRTVARIVSKNWYIVAIALVLSAVLSFLYSYKIPDVYGASTQILLKDQDAYDYQSQMYKSLGYVNAYGDIVNQKRVLTSYDLIDRTLEKLDFEVSYYIIGRFKTTQVFTNLPFTVQMQPLNPKLFDRPIDLHIIDPRQFSISYDPGQGMVTKTFAFNTDVADADFTLRVTPNVDIRPSTIGKYAATDYRFIRHARERLVAKYAKSLTVEDFAYTSILKVSVEDEVAERAKIFLDTLSHEYIQYTLQGDFDINENTLKYIDRQLDEVSNILGDYEDDLQAFLRSKDILDLNKESSMYFNQLVDLDAQKRKHELMIESVDNLRNY
;
A
#
# COMPACT_ATOMS: atom_id res chain seq x y z
N MET A 1 -72.10 -12.45 -10.13
CA MET A 1 -71.55 -13.58 -10.89
C MET A 1 -71.42 -13.12 -12.35
N ALA A 2 -70.30 -13.18 -13.04
CA ALA A 2 -68.96 -13.67 -12.77
C ALA A 2 -67.99 -12.84 -13.65
N ALA A 3 -66.78 -12.59 -13.14
CA ALA A 3 -65.71 -11.90 -13.86
C ALA A 3 -65.19 -12.76 -15.02
N ALA A 4 -65.14 -12.20 -16.23
CA ALA A 4 -64.41 -12.79 -17.35
C ALA A 4 -62.95 -12.31 -17.29
N GLN A 5 -62.07 -13.24 -16.93
CA GLN A 5 -60.63 -13.07 -16.81
C GLN A 5 -59.99 -12.77 -18.19
N SER A 6 -59.07 -11.80 -18.22
CA SER A 6 -58.21 -11.51 -19.38
C SER A 6 -57.36 -12.73 -19.76
N PRO A 7 -57.15 -13.03 -21.06
CA PRO A 7 -56.14 -14.00 -21.43
C PRO A 7 -54.77 -13.36 -21.19
N LYS A 8 -54.03 -13.87 -20.21
CA LYS A 8 -52.58 -13.68 -20.12
C LYS A 8 -51.97 -14.40 -21.32
N GLY A 9 -51.86 -13.70 -22.45
CA GLY A 9 -51.04 -14.13 -23.58
C GLY A 9 -49.60 -14.24 -23.10
N GLY A 10 -49.16 -15.47 -22.83
CA GLY A 10 -47.73 -15.74 -22.75
C GLY A 10 -47.14 -15.39 -24.10
N ILE A 11 -46.06 -14.61 -24.10
CA ILE A 11 -45.47 -13.96 -25.29
C ILE A 11 -44.95 -14.99 -26.33
N ILE A 12 -45.06 -16.30 -26.07
CA ILE A 12 -44.60 -17.40 -26.95
C ILE A 12 -45.58 -18.58 -26.84
N GLU A 13 -46.17 -19.01 -27.96
CA GLU A 13 -47.03 -20.20 -28.04
C GLU A 13 -46.25 -21.46 -28.51
N VAL A 14 -46.73 -22.66 -28.14
CA VAL A 14 -46.12 -23.94 -28.53
C VAL A 14 -46.09 -24.15 -30.06
N ASN A 15 -47.03 -23.55 -30.79
CA ASN A 15 -47.07 -23.59 -32.24
C ASN A 15 -45.98 -22.71 -32.88
N ASP A 16 -45.56 -21.62 -32.25
CA ASP A 16 -44.45 -20.78 -32.73
C ASP A 16 -43.13 -21.56 -32.65
N LEU A 17 -42.91 -22.26 -31.54
CA LEU A 17 -41.75 -23.15 -31.35
C LEU A 17 -41.67 -24.25 -32.40
N ARG A 18 -42.81 -24.88 -32.75
CA ARG A 18 -42.86 -25.90 -33.82
C ARG A 18 -42.55 -25.31 -35.20
N THR A 19 -42.97 -24.07 -35.45
CA THR A 19 -42.73 -23.38 -36.72
C THR A 19 -41.25 -23.04 -36.88
N VAL A 20 -40.62 -22.49 -35.84
CA VAL A 20 -39.18 -22.22 -35.80
C VAL A 20 -38.37 -23.51 -35.96
N ALA A 21 -38.72 -24.58 -35.24
CA ALA A 21 -38.03 -25.86 -35.34
C ALA A 21 -38.07 -26.46 -36.75
N ARG A 22 -39.20 -26.32 -37.47
CA ARG A 22 -39.34 -26.80 -38.85
C ARG A 22 -38.49 -25.99 -39.83
N ILE A 23 -38.41 -24.67 -39.66
CA ILE A 23 -37.54 -23.78 -40.46
C ILE A 23 -36.06 -24.12 -40.23
N VAL A 24 -35.66 -24.27 -38.97
CA VAL A 24 -34.28 -24.65 -38.59
C VAL A 24 -33.90 -26.01 -39.15
N SER A 25 -34.78 -27.01 -39.04
CA SER A 25 -34.52 -28.36 -39.55
C SER A 25 -34.38 -28.40 -41.09
N LYS A 26 -35.20 -27.62 -41.81
CA LYS A 26 -35.12 -27.53 -43.29
C LYS A 26 -33.86 -26.79 -43.76
N ASN A 27 -33.37 -25.84 -42.98
CA ASN A 27 -32.20 -25.01 -43.27
C ASN A 27 -31.01 -25.32 -42.36
N TRP A 28 -30.87 -26.58 -41.91
CA TRP A 28 -29.87 -26.99 -40.91
C TRP A 28 -28.43 -26.64 -41.29
N TYR A 29 -28.11 -26.63 -42.60
CA TYR A 29 -26.80 -26.23 -43.11
C TYR A 29 -26.48 -24.75 -42.84
N ILE A 30 -27.47 -23.85 -42.81
CA ILE A 30 -27.27 -22.43 -42.46
C ILE A 30 -26.85 -22.33 -41.00
N VAL A 31 -27.48 -23.11 -40.12
CA VAL A 31 -27.13 -23.17 -38.70
C VAL A 31 -25.72 -23.76 -38.52
N ALA A 32 -25.39 -24.83 -39.25
CA ALA A 32 -24.05 -25.41 -39.22
C ALA A 32 -22.96 -24.42 -39.70
N ILE A 33 -23.21 -23.71 -40.81
CA ILE A 33 -22.29 -22.67 -41.32
C ILE A 33 -22.15 -21.53 -40.33
N ALA A 34 -23.26 -21.03 -39.75
CA ALA A 34 -23.22 -19.97 -38.74
C ALA A 34 -22.43 -20.40 -37.49
N LEU A 35 -22.56 -21.66 -37.07
CA LEU A 35 -21.82 -22.22 -35.95
C LEU A 35 -20.32 -22.29 -36.26
N VAL A 36 -19.93 -22.78 -37.44
CA VAL A 36 -18.52 -22.82 -37.85
C VAL A 36 -17.95 -21.40 -37.98
N LEU A 37 -18.69 -20.48 -38.60
CA LEU A 37 -18.26 -19.11 -38.79
C LEU A 37 -18.10 -18.37 -37.46
N SER A 38 -19.02 -18.55 -36.51
CA SER A 38 -18.89 -18.00 -35.16
C SER A 38 -17.70 -18.59 -34.40
N ALA A 39 -17.43 -19.89 -34.53
CA ALA A 39 -16.25 -20.52 -33.93
C ALA A 39 -14.94 -19.96 -34.50
N VAL A 40 -14.86 -19.76 -35.83
CA VAL A 40 -13.69 -19.16 -36.49
C VAL A 40 -13.50 -17.71 -36.05
N LEU A 41 -14.55 -16.90 -36.02
CA LEU A 41 -14.48 -15.51 -35.56
C LEU A 41 -14.07 -15.43 -34.08
N SER A 42 -14.61 -16.30 -33.23
CA SER A 42 -14.25 -16.39 -31.82
C SER A 42 -12.78 -16.78 -31.64
N PHE A 43 -12.29 -17.76 -32.40
CA PHE A 43 -10.89 -18.16 -32.38
C PHE A 43 -9.95 -17.02 -32.81
N LEU A 44 -10.27 -16.34 -33.92
CA LEU A 44 -9.50 -15.19 -34.40
C LEU A 44 -9.51 -14.02 -33.41
N TYR A 45 -10.64 -13.79 -32.74
CA TYR A 45 -10.77 -12.78 -31.70
C TYR A 45 -9.91 -13.13 -30.48
N SER A 46 -10.04 -14.35 -29.95
CA SER A 46 -9.27 -14.85 -28.81
C SER A 46 -7.76 -14.81 -29.06
N TYR A 47 -7.32 -15.18 -30.27
CA TYR A 47 -5.91 -15.12 -30.64
C TYR A 47 -5.30 -13.71 -30.63
N LYS A 48 -6.13 -12.66 -30.77
CA LYS A 48 -5.67 -11.26 -30.74
C LYS A 48 -5.57 -10.68 -29.33
N ILE A 49 -6.27 -11.25 -28.36
CA ILE A 49 -6.31 -10.70 -27.00
C ILE A 49 -4.93 -10.91 -26.34
N PRO A 50 -4.38 -9.87 -25.67
CA PRO A 50 -3.17 -10.01 -24.85
C PRO A 50 -3.37 -11.02 -23.72
N ASP A 51 -2.33 -11.79 -23.43
CA ASP A 51 -2.37 -12.71 -22.29
C ASP A 51 -2.22 -11.91 -21.00
N VAL A 52 -3.03 -12.22 -19.98
CA VAL A 52 -2.94 -11.61 -18.65
C VAL A 52 -2.50 -12.67 -17.66
N TYR A 53 -1.45 -12.36 -16.91
CA TYR A 53 -0.85 -13.24 -15.91
C TYR A 53 -1.07 -12.66 -14.52
N GLY A 54 -1.31 -13.53 -13.54
CA GLY A 54 -1.40 -13.17 -12.14
C GLY A 54 -0.21 -13.69 -11.35
N ALA A 55 0.26 -12.89 -10.39
CA ALA A 55 1.14 -13.34 -9.31
C ALA A 55 0.44 -13.11 -7.96
N SER A 56 0.80 -13.90 -6.95
CA SER A 56 0.30 -13.72 -5.59
C SER A 56 1.37 -14.02 -4.55
N THR A 57 1.34 -13.30 -3.44
CA THR A 57 2.19 -13.50 -2.27
C THR A 57 1.34 -13.48 -0.99
N GLN A 58 1.86 -14.06 0.08
CA GLN A 58 1.24 -14.07 1.39
C GLN A 58 2.13 -13.32 2.38
N ILE A 59 1.55 -12.34 3.06
CA ILE A 59 2.22 -11.51 4.06
C ILE A 59 1.60 -11.84 5.41
N LEU A 60 2.43 -12.32 6.34
CA LEU A 60 2.03 -12.47 7.74
C LEU A 60 2.18 -11.11 8.43
N LEU A 61 1.08 -10.60 8.95
CA LEU A 61 1.08 -9.44 9.83
C LEU A 61 1.60 -9.87 11.19
N LYS A 62 2.46 -9.04 11.78
CA LYS A 62 2.95 -9.26 13.14
C LYS A 62 1.78 -9.07 14.10
N ASP A 63 1.45 -10.10 14.87
CA ASP A 63 0.53 -9.93 15.99
C ASP A 63 1.14 -8.89 16.95
N GLN A 64 0.35 -7.88 17.32
CA GLN A 64 0.75 -6.90 18.32
C GLN A 64 0.80 -7.57 19.71
N ASP A 65 1.87 -8.34 19.96
CA ASP A 65 2.31 -8.73 21.31
C ASP A 65 3.17 -7.62 21.94
N ALA A 66 3.06 -6.38 21.45
CA ALA A 66 3.56 -5.23 22.18
C ALA A 66 2.77 -5.17 23.49
N TYR A 67 3.50 -5.24 24.61
CA TYR A 67 2.98 -5.15 25.97
C TYR A 67 2.40 -3.75 26.20
N ASP A 68 1.23 -3.50 25.61
CA ASP A 68 0.55 -2.23 25.66
C ASP A 68 -0.19 -2.15 27.00
N TYR A 69 0.42 -1.45 27.96
CA TYR A 69 -0.18 -1.18 29.27
C TYR A 69 -1.56 -0.49 29.14
N GLN A 70 -1.84 0.21 28.04
CA GLN A 70 -3.18 0.77 27.77
C GLN A 70 -4.19 -0.31 27.37
N SER A 71 -3.79 -1.33 26.62
CA SER A 71 -4.67 -2.42 26.16
C SER A 71 -5.34 -3.18 27.32
N GLN A 72 -4.71 -3.27 28.49
CA GLN A 72 -5.29 -3.91 29.67
C GLN A 72 -6.50 -3.13 30.24
N MET A 73 -6.47 -1.80 30.13
CA MET A 73 -7.55 -0.93 30.59
C MET A 73 -8.73 -0.90 29.59
N TYR A 74 -8.46 -1.12 28.29
CA TYR A 74 -9.49 -1.20 27.26
C TYR A 74 -10.11 -2.61 27.12
N LYS A 75 -9.35 -3.68 27.44
CA LYS A 75 -9.89 -5.06 27.47
C LYS A 75 -11.02 -5.22 28.50
N SER A 76 -11.02 -4.48 29.61
CA SER A 76 -12.12 -4.51 30.59
C SER A 76 -13.42 -3.84 30.09
N LEU A 77 -13.38 -3.15 28.95
CA LEU A 77 -14.53 -2.48 28.32
C LEU A 77 -15.08 -3.25 27.10
N GLY A 78 -14.56 -4.46 26.82
CA GLY A 78 -15.11 -5.36 25.80
C GLY A 78 -14.90 -4.94 24.34
N TYR A 79 -13.97 -4.03 24.04
CA TYR A 79 -13.75 -3.52 22.69
C TYR A 79 -12.70 -4.34 21.90
N VAL A 80 -13.09 -4.78 20.70
CA VAL A 80 -12.35 -5.66 19.79
C VAL A 80 -11.43 -4.82 18.88
N ASN A 81 -10.14 -4.68 19.23
CA ASN A 81 -9.17 -3.93 18.42
C ASN A 81 -8.52 -4.73 17.26
N ALA A 82 -8.76 -6.04 17.14
CA ALA A 82 -8.10 -6.86 16.12
C ALA A 82 -8.62 -6.64 14.67
N TYR A 83 -9.89 -6.26 14.49
CA TYR A 83 -10.48 -6.07 13.15
C TYR A 83 -10.09 -4.74 12.49
N GLY A 84 -9.74 -3.71 13.27
CA GLY A 84 -9.32 -2.42 12.72
C GLY A 84 -7.95 -2.49 12.04
N ASP A 85 -7.03 -3.28 12.61
CA ASP A 85 -5.65 -3.35 12.14
C ASP A 85 -5.55 -3.99 10.74
N ILE A 86 -6.15 -5.17 10.52
CA ILE A 86 -6.11 -5.86 9.22
C ILE A 86 -6.68 -4.98 8.10
N VAL A 87 -7.82 -4.31 8.33
CA VAL A 87 -8.43 -3.42 7.32
C VAL A 87 -7.54 -2.21 7.04
N ASN A 88 -6.86 -1.67 8.05
CA ASN A 88 -5.90 -0.60 7.88
C ASN A 88 -4.68 -1.08 7.07
N GLN A 89 -4.11 -2.25 7.37
CA GLN A 89 -2.97 -2.80 6.62
C GLN A 89 -3.32 -3.05 5.15
N LYS A 90 -4.55 -3.51 4.85
CA LYS A 90 -5.03 -3.60 3.46
C LYS A 90 -5.02 -2.25 2.74
N ARG A 91 -5.43 -1.18 3.43
CA ARG A 91 -5.43 0.18 2.86
C ARG A 91 -4.01 0.70 2.66
N VAL A 92 -3.10 0.40 3.56
CA VAL A 92 -1.67 0.75 3.42
C VAL A 92 -1.07 0.05 2.21
N LEU A 93 -1.29 -1.27 2.06
CA LEU A 93 -0.82 -2.06 0.92
C LEU A 93 -1.35 -1.56 -0.44
N THR A 94 -2.57 -1.03 -0.46
CA THR A 94 -3.22 -0.49 -1.67
C THR A 94 -3.07 1.03 -1.81
N SER A 95 -2.31 1.68 -0.92
CA SER A 95 -2.13 3.12 -0.92
C SER A 95 -1.28 3.59 -2.11
N TYR A 96 -1.59 4.80 -2.61
CA TYR A 96 -0.84 5.42 -3.68
C TYR A 96 0.65 5.53 -3.34
N ASP A 97 0.97 6.02 -2.14
CA ASP A 97 2.35 6.30 -1.72
C ASP A 97 3.21 5.04 -1.68
N LEU A 98 2.67 3.92 -1.18
CA LEU A 98 3.42 2.66 -1.11
C LEU A 98 3.64 2.06 -2.50
N ILE A 99 2.62 2.10 -3.36
CA ILE A 99 2.72 1.62 -4.75
C ILE A 99 3.69 2.51 -5.54
N ASP A 100 3.64 3.82 -5.34
CA ASP A 100 4.58 4.77 -5.95
C ASP A 100 6.02 4.46 -5.51
N ARG A 101 6.31 4.43 -4.21
CA ARG A 101 7.66 4.04 -3.71
C ARG A 101 8.14 2.70 -4.27
N THR A 102 7.24 1.72 -4.39
CA THR A 102 7.54 0.43 -5.01
C THR A 102 7.94 0.59 -6.47
N LEU A 103 7.15 1.31 -7.27
CA LEU A 103 7.44 1.55 -8.68
C LEU A 103 8.67 2.43 -8.90
N GLU A 104 9.12 3.19 -7.90
CA GLU A 104 10.34 4.02 -8.00
C GLU A 104 11.59 3.14 -8.06
N LYS A 105 11.55 1.98 -7.39
CA LYS A 105 12.61 0.99 -7.36
C LYS A 105 12.61 0.07 -8.59
N LEU A 106 11.66 0.25 -9.52
CA LEU A 106 11.43 -0.63 -10.65
C LEU A 106 11.54 0.11 -11.98
N ASP A 107 12.20 -0.51 -12.97
CA ASP A 107 12.29 0.01 -14.34
C ASP A 107 11.03 -0.35 -15.17
N PHE A 108 9.87 0.07 -14.67
CA PHE A 108 8.55 -0.25 -15.25
C PHE A 108 7.95 0.91 -16.06
N GLU A 109 8.67 2.02 -16.11
CA GLU A 109 8.27 3.26 -16.75
C GLU A 109 8.13 3.14 -18.27
N VAL A 110 8.91 2.26 -18.88
CA VAL A 110 8.88 1.96 -20.31
C VAL A 110 8.40 0.53 -20.51
N SER A 111 7.28 0.38 -21.22
CA SER A 111 6.80 -0.93 -21.66
C SER A 111 7.19 -1.17 -23.11
N TYR A 112 7.68 -2.37 -23.43
CA TYR A 112 8.10 -2.75 -24.76
C TYR A 112 7.16 -3.78 -25.36
N TYR A 113 7.00 -3.72 -26.68
CA TYR A 113 6.10 -4.56 -27.45
C TYR A 113 6.79 -5.00 -28.74
N ILE A 114 6.56 -6.25 -29.13
CA ILE A 114 6.90 -6.76 -30.46
C ILE A 114 5.62 -6.76 -31.29
N ILE A 115 5.64 -6.07 -32.43
CA ILE A 115 4.51 -6.00 -33.35
C ILE A 115 4.62 -7.18 -34.33
N GLY A 116 3.78 -8.20 -34.12
CA GLY A 116 3.56 -9.26 -35.09
C GLY A 116 2.48 -8.90 -36.10
N ARG A 117 2.35 -9.71 -37.15
CA ARG A 117 1.29 -9.55 -38.18
C ARG A 117 -0.13 -9.65 -37.62
N PHE A 118 -0.31 -10.42 -36.55
CA PHE A 118 -1.64 -10.76 -36.01
C PHE A 118 -1.83 -10.42 -34.54
N LYS A 119 -0.75 -10.41 -33.74
CA LYS A 119 -0.75 -10.11 -32.30
C LYS A 119 0.42 -9.20 -31.98
N THR A 120 0.17 -8.21 -31.13
CA THR A 120 1.21 -7.41 -30.48
C THR A 120 1.42 -8.00 -29.10
N THR A 121 2.66 -8.32 -28.75
CA THR A 121 2.99 -8.99 -27.49
C THR A 121 3.90 -8.09 -26.67
N GLN A 122 3.53 -7.83 -25.42
CA GLN A 122 4.38 -7.12 -24.48
C GLN A 122 5.58 -7.99 -24.11
N VAL A 123 6.77 -7.41 -24.08
CA VAL A 123 8.02 -8.09 -23.75
C VAL A 123 8.75 -7.28 -22.68
N PHE A 124 9.38 -7.97 -21.74
CA PHE A 124 10.10 -7.34 -20.64
C PHE A 124 11.58 -7.74 -20.62
N THR A 125 11.88 -9.03 -20.76
CA THR A 125 13.24 -9.56 -20.82
C THR A 125 13.68 -9.92 -22.25
N ASN A 126 15.00 -10.01 -22.46
CA ASN A 126 15.63 -10.41 -23.74
C ASN A 126 15.40 -9.46 -24.93
N LEU A 127 15.17 -8.18 -24.66
CA LEU A 127 15.13 -7.15 -25.70
C LEU A 127 16.56 -6.81 -26.18
N PRO A 128 16.76 -6.59 -27.49
CA PRO A 128 18.08 -6.26 -28.03
C PRO A 128 18.56 -4.85 -27.65
N PHE A 129 17.70 -4.03 -27.05
CA PHE A 129 18.00 -2.66 -26.62
C PHE A 129 17.18 -2.27 -25.38
N THR A 130 17.62 -1.21 -24.72
CA THR A 130 16.93 -0.52 -23.63
C THR A 130 16.75 0.95 -24.02
N VAL A 131 15.56 1.50 -23.77
CA VAL A 131 15.20 2.88 -24.05
C VAL A 131 15.15 3.67 -22.74
N GLN A 132 15.88 4.77 -22.69
CA GLN A 132 15.75 5.80 -21.67
C GLN A 132 15.19 7.05 -22.34
N MET A 133 13.92 7.34 -22.10
CA MET A 133 13.23 8.48 -22.69
C MET A 133 12.63 9.37 -21.61
N GLN A 134 12.93 10.66 -21.68
CA GLN A 134 12.26 11.70 -20.92
C GLN A 134 11.44 12.55 -21.89
N PRO A 135 10.10 12.40 -21.92
CA PRO A 135 9.25 13.26 -22.72
C PRO A 135 9.28 14.70 -22.20
N LEU A 136 9.56 15.66 -23.08
CA LEU A 136 9.39 17.09 -22.84
C LEU A 136 7.97 17.55 -23.22
N ASN A 137 7.39 16.89 -24.24
CA ASN A 137 6.01 17.06 -24.64
C ASN A 137 5.10 16.06 -23.88
N PRO A 138 4.19 16.54 -23.00
CA PRO A 138 3.33 15.66 -22.20
C PRO A 138 2.40 14.76 -23.02
N LYS A 139 2.15 15.11 -24.29
CA LYS A 139 1.30 14.30 -25.18
C LYS A 139 1.94 12.96 -25.55
N LEU A 140 3.26 12.81 -25.39
CA LEU A 140 3.97 11.57 -25.73
C LEU A 140 3.84 10.50 -24.64
N PHE A 141 3.48 10.87 -23.41
CA PHE A 141 3.23 9.87 -22.38
C PHE A 141 2.03 8.99 -22.75
N ASP A 142 2.17 7.69 -22.51
CA ASP A 142 1.17 6.66 -22.76
C ASP A 142 0.72 6.56 -24.24
N ARG A 143 1.56 7.05 -25.15
CA ARG A 143 1.39 6.86 -26.59
C ARG A 143 2.39 5.87 -27.16
N PRO A 144 2.00 5.07 -28.16
CA PRO A 144 2.91 4.17 -28.83
C PRO A 144 3.96 4.94 -29.64
N ILE A 145 5.22 4.55 -29.47
CA ILE A 145 6.34 4.99 -30.29
C ILE A 145 6.91 3.74 -30.97
N ASP A 146 6.87 3.74 -32.29
CA ASP A 146 7.38 2.62 -33.09
C ASP A 146 8.89 2.79 -33.28
N LEU A 147 9.65 1.74 -33.02
CA LEU A 147 11.10 1.70 -33.15
C LEU A 147 11.48 0.60 -34.16
N HIS A 148 12.23 1.01 -35.18
CA HIS A 148 12.74 0.11 -36.21
C HIS A 148 14.27 0.19 -36.25
N ILE A 149 14.94 -0.95 -36.18
CA ILE A 149 16.40 -1.02 -36.20
C ILE A 149 16.85 -1.06 -37.66
N ILE A 150 17.62 -0.07 -38.09
CA ILE A 150 18.05 0.06 -39.48
C ILE A 150 19.37 -0.70 -39.68
N ASP A 151 20.36 -0.39 -38.83
CA ASP A 151 21.69 -0.97 -38.90
C ASP A 151 22.29 -1.11 -37.48
N PRO A 152 23.47 -1.75 -37.30
CA PRO A 152 24.09 -1.90 -35.98
C PRO A 152 24.37 -0.61 -35.20
N ARG A 153 24.34 0.55 -35.86
CA ARG A 153 24.65 1.87 -35.31
C ARG A 153 23.43 2.78 -35.28
N GLN A 154 22.38 2.52 -36.04
CA GLN A 154 21.25 3.43 -36.24
C GLN A 154 19.89 2.74 -36.10
N PHE A 155 18.93 3.51 -35.60
CA PHE A 155 17.53 3.14 -35.51
C PHE A 155 16.66 4.33 -35.91
N SER A 156 15.44 4.06 -36.36
CA SER A 156 14.41 5.09 -36.55
C SER A 156 13.30 4.93 -35.54
N ILE A 157 12.75 6.04 -35.08
CA ILE A 157 11.50 6.07 -34.32
C ILE A 157 10.41 6.80 -35.10
N SER A 158 9.18 6.34 -34.96
CA SER A 158 7.98 7.01 -35.48
C SER A 158 7.01 7.30 -34.34
N TYR A 159 6.62 8.56 -34.20
CA TYR A 159 5.73 9.04 -33.12
C TYR A 159 4.87 10.21 -33.59
N ASP A 160 3.76 10.48 -32.88
CA ASP A 160 2.87 11.61 -33.13
C ASP A 160 2.92 12.62 -31.95
N PRO A 161 3.59 13.77 -32.11
CA PRO A 161 3.62 14.84 -31.10
C PRO A 161 2.29 15.63 -31.01
N GLY A 162 1.28 15.26 -31.78
CA GLY A 162 -0.04 15.89 -31.85
C GLY A 162 -0.26 16.77 -33.09
N GLN A 163 0.63 16.66 -34.09
CA GLN A 163 0.54 17.37 -35.38
C GLN A 163 0.61 16.39 -36.59
N GLY A 164 0.62 15.08 -36.32
CA GLY A 164 0.79 14.05 -37.35
C GLY A 164 2.02 13.18 -37.06
N MET A 165 2.11 12.04 -37.73
CA MET A 165 3.22 11.11 -37.57
C MET A 165 4.53 11.71 -38.10
N VAL A 166 5.57 11.65 -37.27
CA VAL A 166 6.94 12.07 -37.59
C VAL A 166 7.88 10.89 -37.42
N THR A 167 8.75 10.67 -38.40
CA THR A 167 9.79 9.64 -38.34
C THR A 167 11.16 10.31 -38.29
N LYS A 168 12.00 9.93 -37.32
CA LYS A 168 13.36 10.45 -37.14
C LYS A 168 14.35 9.29 -36.94
N THR A 169 15.56 9.46 -37.44
CA THR A 169 16.64 8.47 -37.36
C THR A 169 17.74 8.96 -36.43
N PHE A 170 18.20 8.08 -35.54
CA PHE A 170 19.19 8.37 -34.52
C PHE A 170 20.23 7.26 -34.42
N ALA A 171 21.36 7.56 -33.77
CA ALA A 171 22.41 6.59 -33.51
C ALA A 171 22.25 5.96 -32.11
N PHE A 172 22.54 4.67 -31.99
CA PHE A 172 22.62 4.00 -30.69
C PHE A 172 23.70 4.61 -29.80
N ASN A 173 23.53 4.50 -28.47
CA ASN A 173 24.46 5.02 -27.46
C ASN A 173 24.74 6.54 -27.55
N THR A 174 23.82 7.31 -28.14
CA THR A 174 23.91 8.77 -28.17
C THR A 174 22.75 9.40 -27.42
N ASP A 175 23.04 10.48 -26.68
CA ASP A 175 22.00 11.33 -26.09
C ASP A 175 21.44 12.22 -27.18
N VAL A 176 20.20 11.95 -27.55
CA VAL A 176 19.44 12.76 -28.49
C VAL A 176 18.60 13.74 -27.68
N ALA A 177 18.85 15.03 -27.87
CA ALA A 177 17.96 16.09 -27.41
C ALA A 177 17.14 16.59 -28.60
N ASP A 178 15.85 16.30 -28.58
CA ASP A 178 14.86 16.80 -29.53
C ASP A 178 13.96 17.84 -28.84
N ALA A 179 13.15 18.57 -29.59
CA ALA A 179 12.19 19.52 -29.02
C ALA A 179 11.11 18.80 -28.18
N ASP A 180 10.78 17.56 -28.54
CA ASP A 180 9.70 16.79 -27.90
C ASP A 180 10.18 15.87 -26.75
N PHE A 181 11.46 15.50 -26.71
CA PHE A 181 12.00 14.54 -25.72
C PHE A 181 13.54 14.55 -25.66
N THR A 182 14.08 13.97 -24.59
CA THR A 182 15.45 13.45 -24.58
C THR A 182 15.43 11.93 -24.63
N LEU A 183 16.26 11.32 -25.49
CA LEU A 183 16.27 9.90 -25.76
C LEU A 183 17.69 9.35 -25.79
N ARG A 184 17.90 8.25 -25.09
CA ARG A 184 19.07 7.37 -25.27
C ARG A 184 18.58 5.94 -25.48
N VAL A 185 19.07 5.30 -26.55
CA VAL A 185 18.81 3.88 -26.81
C VAL A 185 20.13 3.12 -26.77
N THR A 186 20.22 2.20 -25.82
CA THR A 186 21.42 1.40 -25.55
C THR A 186 21.19 -0.02 -26.03
N PRO A 187 22.02 -0.59 -26.92
CA PRO A 187 21.92 -1.98 -27.31
C PRO A 187 22.35 -2.90 -26.15
N ASN A 188 21.54 -3.91 -25.84
CA ASN A 188 21.80 -4.90 -24.79
C ASN A 188 22.58 -6.11 -25.31
N VAL A 189 22.63 -6.27 -26.63
CA VAL A 189 23.36 -7.33 -27.31
C VAL A 189 24.35 -6.71 -28.27
N ASP A 190 25.42 -7.46 -28.55
CA ASP A 190 26.41 -7.08 -29.54
C ASP A 190 25.75 -7.24 -30.94
N ILE A 191 25.10 -6.17 -31.42
CA ILE A 191 24.41 -6.17 -32.70
C ILE A 191 25.48 -6.20 -33.80
N ARG A 192 25.74 -7.40 -34.34
CA ARG A 192 26.71 -7.59 -35.42
C ARG A 192 25.98 -7.68 -36.77
N PRO A 193 26.64 -7.39 -37.89
CA PRO A 193 26.05 -7.58 -39.22
C PRO A 193 25.52 -9.01 -39.48
N SER A 194 26.00 -10.01 -38.75
CA SER A 194 25.52 -11.40 -38.84
C SER A 194 24.23 -11.68 -38.05
N THR A 195 23.90 -10.88 -37.03
CA THR A 195 22.72 -11.07 -36.16
C THR A 195 21.64 -10.01 -36.38
N ILE A 196 21.98 -8.89 -37.02
CA ILE A 196 21.08 -7.76 -37.31
C ILE A 196 19.82 -8.17 -38.07
N GLY A 197 19.92 -9.14 -38.99
CA GLY A 197 18.79 -9.50 -39.87
C GLY A 197 17.53 -9.93 -39.10
N LYS A 198 17.67 -10.59 -37.95
CA LYS A 198 16.53 -10.97 -37.10
C LYS A 198 15.91 -9.77 -36.39
N TYR A 199 16.76 -8.87 -35.89
CA TYR A 199 16.34 -7.71 -35.11
C TYR A 199 15.78 -6.60 -36.00
N ALA A 200 16.38 -6.34 -37.16
CA ALA A 200 15.88 -5.38 -38.15
C ALA A 200 14.58 -5.83 -38.82
N ALA A 201 14.34 -7.14 -38.97
CA ALA A 201 13.08 -7.66 -39.51
C ALA A 201 11.91 -7.62 -38.50
N THR A 202 12.18 -7.26 -37.24
CA THR A 202 11.18 -7.21 -36.18
C THR A 202 10.80 -5.76 -35.89
N ASP A 203 9.50 -5.45 -35.95
CA ASP A 203 9.00 -4.14 -35.57
C ASP A 203 8.79 -4.07 -34.06
N TYR A 204 9.45 -3.11 -33.42
CA TYR A 204 9.33 -2.86 -32.00
C TYR A 204 8.46 -1.64 -31.74
N ARG A 205 7.83 -1.64 -30.58
CA ARG A 205 7.10 -0.49 -30.06
C ARG A 205 7.41 -0.34 -28.60
N PHE A 206 7.56 0.89 -28.13
CA PHE A 206 7.64 1.17 -26.72
C PHE A 206 6.65 2.26 -26.33
N ILE A 207 6.27 2.26 -25.05
CA ILE A 207 5.37 3.23 -24.46
C ILE A 207 6.03 3.72 -23.18
N ARG A 208 6.27 5.03 -23.10
CA ARG A 208 6.69 5.69 -21.86
C ARG A 208 5.44 6.10 -21.08
N HIS A 209 5.19 5.46 -19.95
CA HIS A 209 4.02 5.72 -19.12
C HIS A 209 4.23 6.97 -18.26
N ALA A 210 3.21 7.79 -18.07
CA ALA A 210 3.25 8.81 -17.03
C ALA A 210 3.21 8.14 -15.65
N ARG A 211 3.98 8.66 -14.71
CA ARG A 211 4.14 8.09 -13.37
C ARG A 211 2.81 7.84 -12.67
N GLU A 212 1.98 8.86 -12.59
CA GLU A 212 0.66 8.80 -11.96
C GLU A 212 -0.25 7.74 -12.58
N ARG A 213 -0.20 7.57 -13.91
CA ARG A 213 -1.00 6.58 -14.63
C ARG A 213 -0.48 5.17 -14.41
N LEU A 214 0.84 5.01 -14.29
CA LEU A 214 1.45 3.73 -13.94
C LEU A 214 1.04 3.30 -12.52
N VAL A 215 1.11 4.22 -11.55
CA VAL A 215 0.66 3.96 -10.17
C VAL A 215 -0.83 3.59 -10.16
N ALA A 216 -1.67 4.36 -10.85
CA ALA A 216 -3.10 4.07 -10.94
C ALA A 216 -3.40 2.71 -11.60
N LYS A 217 -2.62 2.31 -12.61
CA LYS A 217 -2.71 0.98 -13.26
C LYS A 217 -2.48 -0.12 -12.22
N TYR A 218 -1.36 -0.06 -11.49
CA TYR A 218 -1.02 -1.07 -10.49
C TYR A 218 -1.96 -1.05 -9.28
N ALA A 219 -2.41 0.13 -8.83
CA ALA A 219 -3.41 0.26 -7.76
C ALA A 219 -4.74 -0.42 -8.13
N LYS A 220 -5.14 -0.34 -9.42
CA LYS A 220 -6.35 -1.00 -9.90
C LYS A 220 -6.17 -2.51 -10.10
N SER A 221 -4.99 -2.98 -10.49
CA SER A 221 -4.71 -4.41 -10.71
C SER A 221 -4.34 -5.16 -9.43
N LEU A 222 -4.03 -4.45 -8.35
CA LEU A 222 -3.72 -5.02 -7.04
C LEU A 222 -5.00 -5.42 -6.31
N THR A 223 -5.02 -6.63 -5.78
CA THR A 223 -6.09 -7.16 -4.94
C THR A 223 -5.49 -7.67 -3.63
N VAL A 224 -6.12 -7.31 -2.50
CA VAL A 224 -5.70 -7.76 -1.17
C VAL A 224 -6.86 -8.46 -0.46
N GLU A 225 -6.68 -9.74 -0.23
CA GLU A 225 -7.64 -10.62 0.44
C GLU A 225 -7.10 -10.98 1.84
N ASP A 226 -7.97 -11.08 2.83
CA ASP A 226 -7.64 -11.66 4.14
C ASP A 226 -8.17 -13.08 4.23
N PHE A 227 -7.48 -13.93 4.98
CA PHE A 227 -8.07 -15.19 5.41
C PHE A 227 -8.73 -14.99 6.76
N ALA A 228 -10.03 -15.28 6.83
CA ALA A 228 -10.82 -15.13 8.04
C ALA A 228 -10.14 -15.81 9.25
N TYR A 229 -10.12 -15.11 10.38
CA TYR A 229 -9.49 -15.57 11.63
C TYR A 229 -7.98 -15.80 11.55
N THR A 230 -7.26 -15.15 10.62
CA THR A 230 -5.81 -15.18 10.54
C THR A 230 -5.22 -13.78 10.41
N SER A 231 -3.96 -13.63 10.78
CA SER A 231 -3.16 -12.41 10.53
C SER A 231 -2.45 -12.47 9.15
N ILE A 232 -2.94 -13.27 8.20
CA ILE A 232 -2.33 -13.44 6.88
C ILE A 232 -3.13 -12.67 5.82
N LEU A 233 -2.42 -11.82 5.08
CA LEU A 233 -2.94 -11.15 3.89
C LEU A 233 -2.40 -11.83 2.63
N LYS A 234 -3.29 -12.14 1.69
CA LYS A 234 -2.94 -12.56 0.34
C LYS A 234 -3.00 -11.34 -0.58
N VAL A 235 -1.87 -10.99 -1.16
CA VAL A 235 -1.74 -9.88 -2.11
C VAL A 235 -1.53 -10.47 -3.50
N SER A 236 -2.32 -10.04 -4.48
CA SER A 236 -2.20 -10.49 -5.86
C SER A 236 -2.24 -9.33 -6.84
N VAL A 237 -1.50 -9.44 -7.94
CA VAL A 237 -1.45 -8.45 -9.01
C VAL A 237 -1.56 -9.12 -10.36
N GLU A 238 -2.26 -8.47 -11.29
CA GLU A 238 -2.35 -8.87 -12.70
C GLU A 238 -1.47 -7.98 -13.57
N ASP A 239 -0.75 -8.58 -14.52
CA ASP A 239 0.09 -7.91 -15.53
C ASP A 239 0.10 -8.71 -16.85
N GLU A 240 0.39 -8.04 -17.97
CA GLU A 240 0.60 -8.69 -19.28
C GLU A 240 1.89 -9.53 -19.30
N VAL A 241 2.80 -9.29 -18.35
CA VAL A 241 4.06 -10.05 -18.22
C VAL A 241 4.16 -10.67 -16.84
N ALA A 242 4.18 -12.01 -16.78
CA ALA A 242 4.26 -12.78 -15.54
C ALA A 242 5.47 -12.41 -14.66
N GLU A 243 6.62 -12.11 -15.27
CA GLU A 243 7.84 -11.71 -14.55
C GLU A 243 7.69 -10.34 -13.88
N ARG A 244 7.03 -9.38 -14.54
CA ARG A 244 6.75 -8.05 -13.96
C ARG A 244 5.84 -8.15 -12.75
N ALA A 245 4.79 -8.97 -12.84
CA ALA A 245 3.88 -9.22 -11.71
C ALA A 245 4.62 -9.75 -10.47
N LYS A 246 5.56 -10.70 -10.67
CA LYS A 246 6.39 -11.25 -9.59
C LYS A 246 7.32 -10.21 -8.98
N ILE A 247 8.09 -9.50 -9.82
CA ILE A 247 9.05 -8.47 -9.38
C ILE A 247 8.32 -7.36 -8.61
N PHE A 248 7.16 -6.93 -9.10
CA PHE A 248 6.33 -5.94 -8.43
C PHE A 248 5.90 -6.40 -7.05
N LEU A 249 5.33 -7.61 -6.92
CA LEU A 249 4.87 -8.10 -5.61
C LEU A 249 6.01 -8.33 -4.62
N ASP A 250 7.16 -8.80 -5.09
CA ASP A 250 8.35 -9.00 -4.25
C ASP A 250 8.83 -7.65 -3.70
N THR A 251 8.94 -6.65 -4.58
CA THR A 251 9.34 -5.28 -4.20
C THR A 251 8.30 -4.63 -3.29
N LEU A 252 7.01 -4.74 -3.61
CA LEU A 252 5.92 -4.20 -2.78
C LEU A 252 5.94 -4.81 -1.38
N SER A 253 6.16 -6.12 -1.27
CA SER A 253 6.25 -6.81 0.01
C SER A 253 7.44 -6.30 0.82
N HIS A 254 8.59 -6.10 0.17
CA HIS A 254 9.77 -5.52 0.82
C HIS A 254 9.50 -4.08 1.31
N GLU A 255 8.93 -3.23 0.45
CA GLU A 255 8.60 -1.84 0.80
C GLU A 255 7.60 -1.77 1.95
N TYR A 256 6.59 -2.65 1.96
CA TYR A 256 5.62 -2.72 3.05
C TYR A 256 6.28 -3.09 4.39
N ILE A 257 7.19 -4.07 4.39
CA ILE A 257 7.93 -4.47 5.58
C ILE A 257 8.79 -3.30 6.08
N GLN A 258 9.50 -2.61 5.18
CA GLN A 258 10.32 -1.44 5.54
C GLN A 258 9.47 -0.29 6.07
N TYR A 259 8.33 0.00 5.43
CA TYR A 259 7.38 1.02 5.88
C TYR A 259 6.88 0.73 7.31
N THR A 260 6.50 -0.52 7.57
CA THR A 260 6.02 -0.93 8.89
C THR A 260 7.13 -0.81 9.95
N LEU A 261 8.34 -1.27 9.62
CA LEU A 261 9.50 -1.19 10.51
C LEU A 261 9.88 0.26 10.83
N GLN A 262 9.84 1.16 9.85
CA GLN A 262 10.10 2.57 10.06
C GLN A 262 9.05 3.20 10.98
N GLY A 263 7.77 2.84 10.81
CA GLY A 263 6.70 3.27 11.71
C GLY A 263 6.95 2.85 13.16
N ASP A 264 7.41 1.62 13.40
CA ASP A 264 7.78 1.15 14.74
C ASP A 264 8.96 1.97 15.32
N PHE A 265 9.98 2.29 14.51
CA PHE A 265 11.09 3.13 14.95
C PHE A 265 10.63 4.56 15.32
N ASP A 266 9.79 5.17 14.49
CA ASP A 266 9.28 6.53 14.72
C ASP A 266 8.44 6.59 16.01
N ILE A 267 7.61 5.57 16.27
CA ILE A 267 6.84 5.46 17.52
C ILE A 267 7.76 5.32 18.73
N ASN A 268 8.78 4.47 18.64
CA ASN A 268 9.73 4.27 19.73
C ASN A 268 10.53 5.54 20.02
N GLU A 269 11.00 6.24 18.99
CA GLU A 269 11.73 7.50 19.15
C GLU A 269 10.86 8.58 19.80
N ASN A 270 9.60 8.71 19.37
CA ASN A 270 8.65 9.64 19.97
C ASN A 270 8.31 9.28 21.42
N THR A 271 8.23 7.98 21.74
CA THR A 271 7.99 7.50 23.10
C THR A 271 9.18 7.81 24.01
N LEU A 272 10.42 7.61 23.54
CA LEU A 272 11.63 8.00 24.28
C LEU A 272 11.64 9.50 24.55
N LYS A 273 11.41 10.33 23.54
CA LYS A 273 11.29 11.79 23.69
C LYS A 273 10.22 12.22 24.68
N TYR A 274 9.12 11.47 24.77
CA TYR A 274 8.06 11.72 25.73
C TYR A 274 8.51 11.39 27.16
N ILE A 275 9.15 10.23 27.36
CA ILE A 275 9.69 9.81 28.67
C ILE A 275 10.73 10.82 29.15
N ASP A 276 11.67 11.24 28.30
CA ASP A 276 12.70 12.23 28.66
C ASP A 276 12.06 13.53 29.17
N ARG A 277 11.05 14.04 28.46
CA ARG A 277 10.31 15.24 28.89
C ARG A 277 9.63 15.06 30.24
N GLN A 278 9.05 13.89 30.50
CA GLN A 278 8.40 13.60 31.79
C GLN A 278 9.41 13.49 32.93
N LEU A 279 10.59 12.91 32.69
CA LEU A 279 11.67 12.86 33.68
C LEU A 279 12.20 14.26 34.02
N ASP A 280 12.38 15.12 33.01
CA ASP A 280 12.77 16.51 33.21
C ASP A 280 11.72 17.28 34.02
N GLU A 281 10.43 17.11 33.71
CA GLU A 281 9.32 17.74 34.43
C GLU A 281 9.28 17.30 35.91
N VAL A 282 9.40 16.01 36.18
CA VAL A 282 9.44 15.47 37.55
C VAL A 282 10.69 15.97 38.30
N SER A 283 11.83 16.05 37.63
CA SER A 283 13.06 16.58 38.24
C SER A 283 12.91 18.05 38.62
N ASN A 284 12.26 18.86 37.77
CA ASN A 284 11.99 20.27 38.07
C ASN A 284 11.02 20.41 39.25
N ILE A 285 9.92 19.63 39.26
CA ILE A 285 8.96 19.62 40.36
C ILE A 285 9.64 19.24 41.68
N LEU A 286 10.51 18.22 41.67
CA LEU A 286 11.25 17.82 42.87
C LEU A 286 12.21 18.93 43.35
N GLY A 287 12.89 19.60 42.41
CA GLY A 287 13.70 20.78 42.72
C GLY A 287 12.90 21.93 43.34
N ASP A 288 11.72 22.23 42.80
CA ASP A 288 10.81 23.24 43.36
C ASP A 288 10.37 22.86 44.78
N TYR A 289 10.04 21.59 45.03
CA TYR A 289 9.71 21.10 46.38
C TYR A 289 10.90 21.16 47.35
N GLU A 290 12.12 20.90 46.87
CA GLU A 290 13.34 21.05 47.67
C GLU A 290 13.59 22.51 48.05
N ASP A 291 13.41 23.44 47.10
CA ASP A 291 13.54 24.87 47.33
C ASP A 291 12.47 25.39 48.30
N ASP A 292 11.22 24.96 48.13
CA ASP A 292 10.12 25.27 49.05
C ASP A 292 10.39 24.74 50.46
N LEU A 293 10.92 23.51 50.57
CA LEU A 293 11.31 22.93 51.86
C LEU A 293 12.45 23.73 52.51
N GLN A 294 13.48 24.11 51.75
CA GLN A 294 14.57 24.94 52.25
C GLN A 294 14.07 26.33 52.70
N ALA A 295 13.19 26.96 51.94
CA ALA A 295 12.59 28.24 52.27
C ALA A 295 11.76 28.14 53.56
N PHE A 296 10.97 27.08 53.71
CA PHE A 296 10.23 26.79 54.94
C PHE A 296 11.16 26.65 56.15
N LEU A 297 12.23 25.84 56.02
CA LEU A 297 13.21 25.65 57.09
C LEU A 297 13.92 26.95 57.50
N ARG A 298 14.31 27.78 56.54
CA ARG A 298 14.89 29.12 56.80
C ARG A 298 13.91 30.06 57.47
N SER A 299 12.64 30.08 57.03
CA SER A 299 11.61 30.96 57.61
C SER A 299 11.27 30.61 59.07
N LYS A 300 11.53 29.35 59.46
CA LYS A 300 11.29 28.84 60.82
C LYS A 300 12.55 28.83 61.69
N ASP A 301 13.68 29.33 61.19
CA ASP A 301 14.97 29.38 61.89
C ASP A 301 15.45 28.00 62.39
N ILE A 302 15.03 26.92 61.70
CA ILE A 302 15.33 25.54 62.08
C ILE A 302 16.69 25.18 61.47
N LEU A 303 17.75 25.42 62.23
CA LEU A 303 19.13 25.15 61.80
C LEU A 303 19.61 23.72 62.14
N ASP A 304 18.89 22.98 62.98
CA ASP A 304 19.27 21.60 63.37
C ASP A 304 18.05 20.71 63.72
N LEU A 305 17.39 20.18 62.68
CA LEU A 305 16.17 19.34 62.75
C LEU A 305 16.30 18.12 63.68
N ASN A 306 17.46 17.48 63.76
CA ASN A 306 17.61 16.23 64.53
C ASN A 306 17.54 16.47 66.05
N LYS A 307 18.05 17.61 66.51
CA LYS A 307 18.11 17.97 67.92
C LYS A 307 16.78 18.54 68.41
N GLU A 308 16.19 19.45 67.63
CA GLU A 308 14.93 20.11 67.97
C GLU A 308 13.71 19.21 67.72
N SER A 309 13.67 18.41 66.65
CA SER A 309 12.53 17.49 66.42
C SER A 309 12.42 16.44 67.53
N SER A 310 13.56 15.94 68.04
CA SER A 310 13.58 15.03 69.18
C SER A 310 13.15 15.72 70.48
N MET A 311 13.54 16.99 70.68
CA MET A 311 13.15 17.77 71.85
C MET A 311 11.65 18.12 71.83
N TYR A 312 11.11 18.59 70.70
CA TYR A 312 9.69 18.89 70.52
C TYR A 312 8.83 17.63 70.59
N PHE A 313 9.27 16.50 70.03
CA PHE A 313 8.55 15.23 70.16
C PHE A 313 8.51 14.76 71.62
N ASN A 314 9.62 14.83 72.35
CA ASN A 314 9.64 14.51 73.79
C ASN A 314 8.76 15.46 74.60
N GLN A 315 8.74 16.75 74.26
CA GLN A 315 7.89 17.73 74.93
C GLN A 315 6.40 17.54 74.61
N LEU A 316 6.06 17.11 73.40
CA LEU A 316 4.70 16.72 73.01
C LEU A 316 4.24 15.48 73.80
N VAL A 317 5.10 14.46 73.91
CA VAL A 317 4.82 13.24 74.68
C VAL A 317 4.61 13.57 76.17
N ASP A 318 5.43 14.47 76.74
CA ASP A 318 5.28 14.91 78.13
C ASP A 318 3.98 15.70 78.35
N LEU A 319 3.64 16.64 77.46
CA LEU A 319 2.39 17.39 77.53
C LEU A 319 1.15 16.49 77.42
N ASP A 320 1.19 15.48 76.55
CA ASP A 320 0.09 14.51 76.40
C ASP A 320 -0.03 13.57 77.63
N ALA A 321 1.09 13.26 78.28
CA ALA A 321 1.09 12.56 79.57
C ALA A 321 0.51 13.42 80.71
N GLN A 322 0.88 14.71 80.79
CA GLN A 322 0.32 15.65 81.76
C GLN A 322 -1.18 15.86 81.54
N LYS A 323 -1.63 15.98 80.29
CA LYS A 323 -3.05 16.10 79.94
C LYS A 323 -3.85 14.89 80.42
N ARG A 324 -3.40 13.67 80.10
CA ARG A 324 -4.04 12.43 80.58
C ARG A 324 -4.09 12.35 82.09
N LYS A 325 -3.03 12.77 82.78
CA LYS A 325 -3.01 12.83 84.25
C LYS A 325 -4.06 13.80 84.79
N HIS A 326 -4.22 14.97 84.17
CA HIS A 326 -5.25 15.93 84.56
C HIS A 326 -6.66 15.42 84.26
N GLU A 327 -6.88 14.74 83.13
CA GLU A 327 -8.15 14.08 82.81
C GLU A 327 -8.51 13.02 83.85
N LEU A 328 -7.56 12.16 84.25
CA LEU A 328 -7.76 11.17 85.30
C LEU A 328 -8.03 11.81 86.67
N MET A 329 -7.40 12.94 86.99
CA MET A 329 -7.69 13.68 88.21
C MET A 329 -9.12 14.25 88.19
N ILE A 330 -9.52 14.85 87.08
CA ILE A 330 -10.89 15.35 86.88
C ILE A 330 -11.89 14.20 87.04
N GLU A 331 -11.65 13.06 86.39
CA GLU A 331 -12.47 11.86 86.50
C GLU A 331 -12.54 11.32 87.93
N SER A 332 -11.42 11.32 88.68
CA SER A 332 -11.41 10.91 90.09
C SER A 332 -12.23 11.85 90.98
N VAL A 333 -12.18 13.16 90.71
CA VAL A 333 -12.94 14.18 91.44
C VAL A 333 -14.43 14.06 91.12
N ASP A 334 -14.78 13.82 89.86
CA ASP A 334 -16.17 13.59 89.45
C ASP A 334 -16.72 12.29 90.07
N ASN A 335 -15.93 11.22 90.12
CA ASN A 335 -16.31 9.97 90.80
C ASN A 335 -16.50 10.17 92.32
N LEU A 336 -15.66 10.98 92.97
CA LEU A 336 -15.81 11.35 94.39
C LEU A 336 -17.04 12.25 94.65
N ARG A 337 -17.41 13.10 93.69
CA ARG A 337 -18.59 13.98 93.77
C ARG A 337 -19.90 13.21 93.56
N ASN A 338 -19.84 12.11 92.81
CA ASN A 338 -21.00 11.25 92.51
C ASN A 338 -21.22 10.12 93.54
N TYR A 339 -20.42 10.08 94.60
CA TYR A 339 -20.61 9.25 95.80
C TYR A 339 -21.24 10.07 96.91
#